data_AF-A0A6J4M9F2-F1
#
_entry.id   AF-A0A6J4M9F2-F1
#
_cell.length_a   1.000
_cell.length_b   1.000
_cell.length_c   1.000
_cell.angle_alpha   90.00
_cell.angle_beta   90.00
_cell.angle_gamma   90.00
#
_symmetry.space_group_name_H-M   'P 1'
#
loop_
_entity.id
_entity.type
_entity.pdbx_description
1 polymer ?
#
loop_
_entity_poly.entity_id
_entity_poly.type
_entity_poly.pdbx_seq_one_letter_code
_entity_poly.pdbx_strand_id
1 'polypeptide(L)'
;MAGLLLLLFALAVSLGYALIGMVVRSPEGVNAATFPIIFPATFASSAFVPVETMPSWLQGFATHQPVSVVINAARDLILGDSVTASQREFLLGGASTSSLVLQSLAWTIGIGVVLGVLCTRKYRNLT
;
A
#
# COMPACT_ATOMS: atom_id res chain seq x y z
N MET A 1 3.38 -1.82 17.07
CA MET A 1 3.77 -2.66 15.91
C MET A 1 3.18 -2.12 14.60
N ALA A 2 1.89 -1.77 14.54
CA ALA A 2 1.26 -1.16 13.36
C ALA A 2 2.00 0.09 12.83
N GLY A 3 2.43 1.00 13.71
CA GLY A 3 3.17 2.20 13.30
C GLY A 3 4.47 1.91 12.55
N LEU A 4 5.22 0.87 12.96
CA LEU A 4 6.45 0.47 12.26
C LEU A 4 6.14 -0.07 10.86
N LEU A 5 5.09 -0.89 10.72
CA LEU A 5 4.66 -1.40 9.41
C LEU A 5 4.29 -0.24 8.47
N LEU A 6 3.50 0.72 8.95
CA LEU A 6 3.09 1.89 8.18
C LEU A 6 4.30 2.77 7.78
N LEU A 7 5.25 2.96 8.69
CA LEU A 7 6.48 3.72 8.40
C LEU A 7 7.35 3.04 7.34
N LEU A 8 7.54 1.71 7.45
CA LEU A 8 8.30 0.95 6.45
C LEU A 8 7.61 0.99 5.09
N PHE A 9 6.29 0.87 5.05
CA PHE A 9 5.53 0.98 3.81
C PHE A 9 5.61 2.38 3.20
N ALA A 10 5.48 3.43 4.02
CA ALA A 10 5.64 4.82 3.56
C ALA A 10 7.04 5.08 3.01
N LEU A 11 8.08 4.54 3.65
CA LEU A 11 9.45 4.63 3.17
C LEU A 11 9.64 3.87 1.85
N ALA A 12 9.04 2.69 1.69
CA ALA A 12 9.10 1.95 0.44
C ALA A 12 8.42 2.73 -0.72
N VAL A 13 7.26 3.33 -0.46
CA VAL A 13 6.51 4.12 -1.46
C VAL A 13 7.23 5.44 -1.79
N SER A 14 7.92 6.07 -0.84
CA SER A 14 8.64 7.32 -1.08
C SER A 14 9.76 7.18 -2.12
N LEU A 15 10.33 5.97 -2.27
CA LEU A 15 11.26 5.65 -3.35
C LEU A 15 10.63 5.83 -4.73
N GLY A 16 9.32 5.63 -4.86
CA GLY A 16 8.59 5.87 -6.11
C GLY A 16 8.53 7.35 -6.47
N TYR A 17 8.24 8.20 -5.48
CA TYR A 17 8.29 9.65 -5.64
C TYR A 17 9.71 10.12 -5.98
N ALA A 18 10.73 9.58 -5.32
CA ALA A 18 12.12 9.87 -5.63
C ALA A 18 12.48 9.46 -7.06
N LEU A 19 12.04 8.28 -7.51
CA LEU A 19 12.25 7.82 -8.88
C LEU A 19 11.61 8.75 -9.91
N ILE A 20 10.36 9.16 -9.68
CA ILE A 20 9.64 10.10 -10.56
C ILE A 20 10.35 11.46 -10.55
N GLY A 21 10.80 11.94 -9.40
CA GLY A 21 11.57 13.19 -9.27
C GLY A 21 12.92 13.18 -10.01
N MET A 22 13.54 12.02 -10.19
CA MET A 22 14.74 11.87 -11.04
C MET A 22 14.43 11.86 -12.54
N VAL A 23 13.19 11.59 -12.93
CA VAL A 23 12.76 11.53 -14.34
C VAL A 23 12.15 12.85 -14.78
N VAL A 24 11.36 13.48 -13.91
CA VAL A 24 10.58 14.68 -14.22
C VAL A 24 11.27 15.93 -13.66
N ARG A 25 11.42 16.96 -14.49
CA ARG A 25 12.23 18.15 -14.18
C ARG A 25 11.47 19.26 -13.44
N SER A 26 10.18 19.09 -13.15
CA SER A 26 9.36 20.08 -12.44
C SER A 26 8.49 19.45 -11.34
N PRO A 27 8.24 20.17 -10.23
CA PRO A 27 7.32 19.71 -9.18
C PRO A 27 5.91 19.43 -9.68
N GLU A 28 5.41 20.25 -10.61
CA GLU A 28 4.09 20.08 -11.23
C GLU A 28 4.03 18.76 -12.01
N GLY A 29 5.10 18.42 -12.73
CA GLY A 29 5.18 17.18 -13.48
C GLY A 29 5.28 15.94 -12.59
N VAL A 30 5.95 16.03 -11.44
CA VAL A 30 5.99 14.92 -10.45
C VAL A 30 4.58 14.63 -9.92
N ASN A 31 3.82 15.66 -9.55
CA ASN A 31 2.44 15.50 -9.10
C ASN A 31 1.55 14.92 -10.20
N ALA A 32 1.64 15.44 -11.43
CA ALA A 32 0.87 14.96 -12.56
C ALA A 32 1.19 13.49 -12.91
N ALA A 33 2.45 13.08 -12.79
CA ALA A 33 2.86 11.69 -13.05
C ALA A 33 2.46 10.73 -11.93
N THR A 34 2.43 11.19 -10.68
CA THR A 34 2.15 10.33 -9.52
C THR A 34 0.66 10.14 -9.27
N PHE A 35 -0.14 11.18 -9.53
CA PHE A 35 -1.58 11.16 -9.23
C PHE A 35 -2.34 9.99 -9.89
N PRO A 36 -2.17 9.69 -11.19
CA PRO A 36 -2.87 8.57 -11.83
C PRO A 36 -2.53 7.19 -11.25
N ILE A 37 -1.42 7.07 -10.52
CA ILE A 37 -0.99 5.83 -9.87
C ILE A 37 -1.57 5.76 -8.46
N ILE A 38 -1.39 6.82 -7.67
CA ILE A 38 -1.79 6.87 -6.27
C ILE A 38 -3.31 6.95 -6.12
N PHE A 39 -3.99 7.65 -7.03
CA PHE A 39 -5.45 7.78 -6.99
C PHE A 39 -6.17 6.42 -6.98
N PRO A 40 -6.03 5.55 -8.00
CA PRO A 40 -6.70 4.25 -7.98
C PRO A 40 -6.18 3.37 -6.84
N ALA A 41 -4.88 3.37 -6.55
CA ALA A 41 -4.32 2.56 -5.46
C ALA A 41 -4.91 2.91 -4.08
N THR A 42 -5.24 4.18 -3.85
CA THR A 42 -5.78 4.66 -2.57
C THR A 42 -7.31 4.61 -2.54
N PHE A 43 -7.98 5.08 -3.59
CA PHE A 43 -9.45 5.16 -3.62
C PHE A 43 -10.12 3.81 -3.87
N ALA A 44 -9.51 2.92 -4.65
CA ALA A 44 -9.97 1.53 -4.79
C ALA A 44 -9.30 0.61 -3.76
N SER A 45 -9.26 1.05 -2.51
CA SER A 45 -8.71 0.29 -1.38
C SER A 45 -9.72 0.13 -0.25
N SER A 46 -9.43 -0.81 0.65
CA SER A 46 -10.19 -1.02 1.88
C SER A 46 -10.10 0.15 2.88
N ALA A 47 -9.37 1.23 2.55
CA ALA A 47 -9.25 2.43 3.39
C ALA A 47 -10.59 3.13 3.61
N PHE A 48 -11.38 3.26 2.54
CA PHE A 48 -12.59 4.09 2.52
C PHE A 48 -13.84 3.28 2.81
N VAL A 49 -13.94 2.09 2.22
CA VAL A 49 -15.09 1.19 2.37
C VAL A 49 -14.62 -0.26 2.48
N PRO A 50 -15.38 -1.12 3.16
CA PRO A 50 -15.12 -2.56 3.16
C PRO A 50 -15.17 -3.12 1.73
N VAL A 51 -14.26 -4.06 1.44
CA VAL A 51 -14.13 -4.64 0.10
C VAL A 51 -15.41 -5.34 -0.35
N GLU A 52 -16.12 -6.01 0.57
CA GLU A 52 -17.38 -6.72 0.29
C GLU A 52 -18.48 -5.82 -0.28
N THR A 53 -18.45 -4.52 0.04
CA THR A 53 -19.41 -3.53 -0.48
C THR A 53 -19.06 -3.00 -1.87
N MET A 54 -17.87 -3.32 -2.38
CA MET A 54 -17.43 -2.88 -3.70
C MET A 54 -18.07 -3.73 -4.81
N PRO A 55 -18.19 -3.21 -6.04
CA PRO A 55 -18.60 -3.99 -7.20
C PRO A 55 -17.70 -5.21 -7.39
N SER A 56 -18.26 -6.35 -7.80
CA SER A 56 -17.54 -7.63 -7.91
C SER A 56 -16.27 -7.57 -8.76
N TRP A 57 -16.27 -6.79 -9.84
CA TRP A 57 -15.11 -6.58 -10.69
C TRP A 57 -13.94 -5.86 -10.00
N LEU A 58 -14.22 -5.07 -8.95
CA LEU A 58 -13.23 -4.30 -8.20
C LEU A 58 -12.70 -5.07 -6.98
N GLN A 59 -13.50 -5.99 -6.43
CA GLN A 59 -13.17 -6.71 -5.21
C GLN A 59 -11.83 -7.46 -5.32
N GLY A 60 -11.54 -8.09 -6.46
CA GLY A 60 -10.28 -8.80 -6.65
C GLY A 60 -9.06 -7.88 -6.56
N PHE A 61 -9.10 -6.71 -7.20
CA PHE A 61 -8.04 -5.71 -7.10
C PHE A 61 -7.93 -5.18 -5.67
N ALA A 62 -9.05 -4.75 -5.09
CA ALA A 62 -9.09 -4.15 -3.76
C ALA A 62 -8.67 -5.13 -2.65
N THR A 63 -8.79 -6.45 -2.85
CA THR A 63 -8.37 -7.47 -1.87
C THR A 63 -6.84 -7.62 -1.82
N HIS A 64 -6.17 -7.63 -2.98
CA HIS A 64 -4.77 -8.07 -3.07
C HIS A 64 -3.75 -6.93 -3.20
N GLN A 65 -4.21 -5.74 -3.55
CA GLN A 65 -3.33 -4.59 -3.76
C GLN A 65 -2.66 -4.14 -2.44
N PRO A 66 -1.43 -3.58 -2.49
CA PRO A 66 -0.57 -3.35 -1.32
C PRO A 66 -1.17 -2.42 -0.25
N VAL A 67 -1.84 -1.34 -0.66
CA VAL A 67 -2.46 -0.36 0.24
C VAL A 67 -3.56 -1.03 1.07
N SER A 68 -4.46 -1.78 0.46
CA SER A 68 -5.52 -2.50 1.19
C SER A 68 -4.95 -3.49 2.20
N VAL A 69 -3.94 -4.27 1.80
CA VAL A 69 -3.32 -5.28 2.66
C VAL A 69 -2.65 -4.61 3.87
N VAL A 70 -1.88 -3.55 3.65
CA VAL A 70 -1.20 -2.79 4.73
C VAL A 70 -2.22 -2.13 5.66
N ILE A 71 -3.30 -1.56 5.13
CA ILE A 71 -4.36 -0.93 5.93
C ILE A 71 -5.09 -1.97 6.77
N ASN A 72 -5.46 -3.11 6.18
CA ASN A 72 -6.13 -4.18 6.91
C ASN A 72 -5.22 -4.75 8.01
N ALA A 73 -3.93 -4.96 7.74
CA ALA A 73 -2.95 -5.37 8.74
C ALA A 73 -2.82 -4.35 9.86
N ALA A 74 -2.66 -3.07 9.53
CA ALA A 74 -2.53 -2.00 10.52
C ALA A 74 -3.80 -1.85 11.36
N ARG A 75 -4.98 -1.91 10.72
CA ARG A 75 -6.28 -1.84 11.38
C ARG A 75 -6.43 -2.96 12.41
N ASP A 76 -6.14 -4.19 12.03
CA ASP A 76 -6.26 -5.34 12.94
C ASP A 76 -5.19 -5.32 14.05
N LEU A 77 -3.97 -4.84 13.77
CA LEU A 77 -2.94 -4.63 14.79
C LEU A 77 -3.26 -3.51 15.79
N ILE A 78 -4.10 -2.54 15.41
CA ILE A 78 -4.54 -1.44 16.28
C ILE A 78 -5.78 -1.86 17.08
N LEU A 79 -6.75 -2.49 16.43
CA LEU A 79 -8.00 -2.90 17.07
C LEU A 79 -7.80 -4.16 17.94
N GLY A 80 -6.99 -5.11 17.50
CA GLY A 80 -6.72 -6.36 18.22
C GLY A 80 -8.02 -7.05 18.68
N ASP A 81 -8.10 -7.32 19.98
CA ASP A 81 -9.24 -8.00 20.61
C ASP A 81 -10.44 -7.07 20.90
N SER A 82 -10.32 -5.76 20.65
CA SER A 82 -11.42 -4.81 20.90
C SER A 82 -12.58 -4.93 19.92
N VAL A 83 -12.42 -5.69 18.84
CA VAL A 83 -13.48 -5.98 17.86
C VAL A 83 -13.96 -7.43 17.94
N THR A 84 -15.27 -7.59 17.82
CA THR A 84 -15.92 -8.90 17.77
C THR A 84 -15.54 -9.67 16.50
N ALA A 85 -15.73 -10.99 16.51
CA ALA A 85 -15.45 -11.83 15.35
C ALA A 85 -16.22 -11.40 14.09
N SER A 86 -17.50 -11.03 14.24
CA SER A 86 -18.34 -10.56 13.13
C SER A 86 -17.89 -9.21 12.57
N GLN A 87 -17.47 -8.28 13.43
CA GLN A 87 -16.88 -7.01 13.00
C GLN A 87 -15.57 -7.24 12.25
N ARG A 88 -14.72 -8.17 12.73
CA ARG A 88 -13.45 -8.49 12.07
C ARG A 88 -13.67 -9.12 10.70
N GLU A 89 -14.65 -10.02 10.58
CA GLU A 89 -15.04 -10.63 9.30
C GLU A 89 -15.47 -9.56 8.30
N PHE A 90 -16.40 -8.68 8.68
CA PHE A 90 -16.87 -7.58 7.82
C PHE A 90 -15.76 -6.58 7.43
N LEU A 91 -14.86 -6.25 8.35
CA LEU A 91 -13.80 -5.26 8.12
C LEU A 91 -12.62 -5.81 7.29
N LEU A 92 -12.33 -7.11 7.41
CA LEU A 92 -11.12 -7.72 6.86
C LEU A 92 -11.40 -8.82 5.81
N GLY A 93 -12.67 -9.14 5.53
CA GLY A 93 -13.06 -10.21 4.60
C GLY A 93 -12.62 -11.60 5.06
N GLY A 94 -12.61 -11.84 6.38
CA GLY A 94 -12.19 -13.12 6.97
C GLY A 94 -10.68 -13.39 6.99
N ALA A 95 -9.84 -12.44 6.58
CA ALA A 95 -8.39 -12.62 6.59
C ALA A 95 -7.83 -12.66 8.03
N SER A 96 -6.88 -13.57 8.29
CA SER A 96 -6.20 -13.65 9.58
C SER A 96 -5.12 -12.57 9.73
N THR A 97 -4.92 -12.07 10.96
CA THR A 97 -3.90 -11.06 11.28
C THR A 97 -2.52 -11.45 10.75
N SER A 98 -2.12 -12.70 10.99
CA SER A 98 -0.80 -13.21 10.56
C SER A 98 -0.64 -13.16 9.04
N SER A 99 -1.67 -13.56 8.30
CA SER A 99 -1.65 -13.54 6.84
C SER A 99 -1.57 -12.11 6.28
N LEU A 100 -2.26 -11.15 6.90
CA LEU A 100 -2.23 -9.74 6.51
C LEU A 100 -0.87 -9.10 6.81
N VAL A 101 -0.29 -9.41 7.97
CA VAL A 101 1.05 -8.92 8.34
C VAL A 101 2.10 -9.50 7.40
N LEU A 102 2.06 -10.79 7.07
CA LEU A 102 3.01 -11.39 6.15
C LEU A 102 2.88 -10.81 4.73
N GLN A 103 1.65 -10.66 4.22
CA GLN A 103 1.43 -10.07 2.90
C GLN A 103 1.84 -8.60 2.85
N SER A 104 1.58 -7.82 3.90
CA SER A 104 2.00 -6.41 3.96
C SER A 104 3.52 -6.26 4.01
N LEU A 105 4.22 -7.13 4.74
CA LEU A 105 5.67 -7.19 4.74
C LEU A 105 6.22 -7.59 3.37
N ALA A 106 5.63 -8.60 2.72
CA ALA A 106 6.02 -9.03 1.38
C ALA A 106 5.86 -7.88 0.36
N TRP A 107 4.74 -7.16 0.39
CA TRP A 107 4.53 -5.97 -0.43
C TRP A 107 5.53 -4.86 -0.14
N THR A 108 5.76 -4.56 1.14
CA THR A 108 6.69 -3.50 1.57
C THR A 108 8.12 -3.80 1.10
N ILE A 109 8.58 -5.03 1.29
CA ILE A 109 9.90 -5.49 0.85
C ILE A 109 9.97 -5.48 -0.68
N GLY A 110 8.96 -6.04 -1.36
CA GLY A 110 8.92 -6.09 -2.82
C GLY A 110 8.99 -4.70 -3.46
N ILE A 111 8.15 -3.77 -2.99
CA ILE A 111 8.14 -2.38 -3.44
C ILE A 111 9.49 -1.71 -3.14
N GLY A 112 9.99 -1.86 -1.91
CA GLY A 112 11.25 -1.25 -1.47
C GLY A 112 12.45 -1.73 -2.29
N VAL A 113 12.54 -3.05 -2.55
CA VAL A 113 13.61 -3.65 -3.36
C VAL A 113 13.49 -3.19 -4.81
N VAL A 114 12.31 -3.30 -5.43
CA VAL A 114 12.12 -2.94 -6.84
C VAL A 114 12.41 -1.45 -7.06
N LEU A 115 11.78 -0.56 -6.28
CA LEU A 115 11.97 0.87 -6.42
C LEU A 115 13.38 1.30 -6.00
N GLY A 116 13.95 0.70 -4.96
CA GLY A 116 15.35 0.95 -4.55
C GLY A 116 16.33 0.63 -5.67
N VAL A 117 16.21 -0.55 -6.29
CA VAL A 117 17.04 -0.96 -7.43
C VAL A 117 16.86 0.00 -8.61
N LEU A 118 15.62 0.38 -8.95
CA LEU A 118 15.35 1.32 -10.04
C LEU A 118 15.94 2.70 -9.75
N CYS A 119 15.82 3.19 -8.52
CA CYS A 119 16.42 4.45 -8.08
C CYS A 119 17.95 4.42 -8.22
N THR A 120 18.62 3.39 -7.71
CA THR A 120 20.08 3.26 -7.84
C THR A 120 20.50 3.18 -9.30
N ARG A 121 19.79 2.41 -10.13
CA ARG A 121 20.08 2.30 -11.58
C ARG A 121 19.92 3.64 -12.28
N LYS A 122 18.86 4.39 -11.99
CA LYS A 122 18.61 5.70 -12.60
C LYS A 122 19.65 6.72 -12.15
N TYR A 123 19.95 6.74 -10.84
CA TYR A 123 20.94 7.66 -10.26
C TYR A 123 22.33 7.49 -10.87
N ARG A 124 22.81 6.24 -11.05
CA ARG A 124 24.10 5.95 -11.70
C ARG A 124 24.19 6.37 -13.16
N ASN A 125 23.05 6.51 -13.85
CA ASN A 125 23.02 6.95 -15.25
C ASN A 125 22.92 8.48 -15.38
N LEU A 126 22.78 9.21 -14.27
CA LEU A 126 22.77 10.68 -14.23
C LEU A 126 24.16 11.26 -13.94
N THR A 127 25.06 10.44 -13.36
CA THR A 127 26.49 10.72 -13.14
C THR A 127 27.31 10.21 -14.32
#